data_AF-A0A349TFM6-F1
#
_entry.id   AF-A0A349TFM6-F1
#
_cell.length_a   1.000
_cell.length_b   1.000
_cell.length_c   1.000
_cell.angle_alpha   90.00
_cell.angle_beta   90.00
_cell.angle_gamma   90.00
#
_symmetry.space_group_name_H-M   'P 1'
#
loop_
_entity.id
_entity.type
_entity.pdbx_description
1 polymer ?
#
loop_
_entity_poly.entity_id
_entity_poly.type
_entity_poly.pdbx_seq_one_letter_code
_entity_poly.pdbx_strand_id
1 'polypeptide(L)'
;MNDWRFRERFSEWLTEVGARTESIPYLIDAYCQFMSDEGFGIYRCNLLTSTIHPQMTAMRHVWFREASDAGPIDSNVFVNRRQYLIGEAMIDEVFFKPAGHQNPQFKASPFYRIETEGELYEPIDSSSGSHPYPLFDELAAKGCTGYFGILLRSFAGMLQMMGLATTSPNGLAKEEIDELRWSLGMLSLHLNTLIESSIKNTLVEVYLGRDPGQRVSKGMIAAGNVVGLEGAIWFSDIRDFTKASESMDAESLVKMLNDYFTAVVGTIYDQGGEILKYIGDAILAIFPSDKFPGPSESCRAALDAAAVAQSRLDALNEERERRGLAAINHGIGLHFGKAQYGNIGGAERLDFTLIGREVNIAWRIEGLTKPLEERLLCSQPFTEESGTDMELLGEFDLKGIKEKMAVYRPADQ
;
A
#
# COMPACT_ATOMS: atom_id res chain seq x y z
N MET A 1 -22.12 29.76 -28.14
CA MET A 1 -21.72 30.20 -26.79
C MET A 1 -20.32 30.82 -26.94
N ASN A 2 -20.07 32.06 -26.48
CA ASN A 2 -18.76 32.69 -26.67
C ASN A 2 -17.71 31.98 -25.79
N ASP A 3 -16.92 31.13 -26.45
CA ASP A 3 -16.00 30.09 -25.94
C ASP A 3 -15.00 30.58 -24.86
N TRP A 4 -14.48 31.81 -24.99
CA TRP A 4 -13.48 32.35 -24.05
C TRP A 4 -13.92 32.38 -22.58
N ARG A 5 -15.22 32.56 -22.31
CA ARG A 5 -15.71 32.69 -20.93
C ARG A 5 -15.68 31.37 -20.16
N PHE A 6 -15.87 30.23 -20.83
CA PHE A 6 -15.77 28.92 -20.17
C PHE A 6 -14.32 28.67 -19.75
N ARG A 7 -13.38 28.85 -20.68
CA ARG A 7 -11.95 28.61 -20.43
C ARG A 7 -11.37 29.54 -19.36
N GLU A 8 -11.80 30.80 -19.31
CA GLU A 8 -11.45 31.74 -18.25
C GLU A 8 -11.93 31.25 -16.89
N ARG A 9 -13.25 30.96 -16.74
CA ARG A 9 -13.81 30.43 -15.49
C ARG A 9 -13.17 29.11 -15.07
N PHE A 10 -12.90 28.20 -16.00
CA PHE A 10 -12.22 26.95 -15.71
C PHE A 10 -10.80 27.17 -15.22
N SER A 11 -10.07 28.13 -15.81
CA SER A 11 -8.69 28.44 -15.39
C SER A 11 -8.65 29.06 -13.99
N GLU A 12 -9.60 29.96 -13.69
CA GLU A 12 -9.78 30.54 -12.35
C GLU A 12 -10.12 29.44 -11.33
N TRP A 13 -11.14 28.63 -11.63
CA TRP A 13 -11.56 27.50 -10.80
C TRP A 13 -10.42 26.50 -10.55
N LEU A 14 -9.70 26.10 -11.59
CA LEU A 14 -8.60 25.13 -11.46
C LEU A 14 -7.47 25.69 -10.61
N THR A 15 -7.21 26.99 -10.68
CA THR A 15 -6.20 27.65 -9.84
C THR A 15 -6.61 27.66 -8.37
N GLU A 16 -7.89 27.91 -8.08
CA GLU A 16 -8.40 27.92 -6.71
C GLU A 16 -8.48 26.52 -6.09
N VAL A 17 -9.04 25.55 -6.83
CA VAL A 17 -9.21 24.16 -6.38
C VAL A 17 -7.86 23.43 -6.35
N GLY A 18 -7.04 23.61 -7.38
CA GLY A 18 -5.71 23.01 -7.48
C GLY A 18 -4.78 23.43 -6.36
N ALA A 19 -4.90 24.67 -5.86
CA ALA A 19 -4.13 25.15 -4.71
C ALA A 19 -4.55 24.54 -3.36
N ARG A 20 -5.74 23.93 -3.27
CA ARG A 20 -6.35 23.50 -2.00
C ARG A 20 -6.56 21.99 -1.90
N THR A 21 -6.51 21.26 -3.00
CA THR A 21 -6.90 19.85 -3.05
C THR A 21 -5.67 18.94 -3.07
N GLU A 22 -5.53 18.12 -2.02
CA GLU A 22 -4.45 17.12 -1.90
C GLU A 22 -4.92 15.69 -2.23
N SER A 23 -6.15 15.54 -2.73
CA SER A 23 -6.81 14.24 -2.85
C SER A 23 -7.51 14.08 -4.21
N ILE A 24 -7.20 12.97 -4.88
CA ILE A 24 -7.77 12.63 -6.20
C ILE A 24 -9.31 12.56 -6.16
N PRO A 25 -9.95 11.84 -5.20
CA PRO A 25 -11.41 11.85 -5.05
C PRO A 25 -12.02 13.26 -5.03
N TYR A 26 -11.50 14.16 -4.21
CA TYR A 26 -12.03 15.53 -4.09
C TYR A 26 -11.83 16.35 -5.36
N LEU A 27 -10.70 16.16 -6.06
CA LEU A 27 -10.46 16.86 -7.33
C LEU A 27 -11.43 16.39 -8.42
N ILE A 28 -11.74 15.09 -8.48
CA ILE A 28 -12.71 14.54 -9.42
C ILE A 28 -14.11 15.07 -9.11
N ASP A 29 -14.52 15.08 -7.85
CA ASP A 29 -15.81 15.63 -7.42
C ASP A 29 -15.96 17.10 -7.82
N ALA A 30 -14.99 17.93 -7.44
CA ALA A 30 -14.99 19.35 -7.76
C ALA A 30 -15.03 19.58 -9.29
N TYR A 31 -14.30 18.79 -10.08
CA TYR A 31 -14.35 18.87 -11.54
C TYR A 31 -15.73 18.52 -12.09
N CYS A 32 -16.32 17.42 -11.62
CA CYS A 32 -17.63 16.98 -12.11
C CYS A 32 -18.76 17.94 -11.71
N GLN A 33 -18.66 18.57 -10.55
CA GLN A 33 -19.57 19.63 -10.11
C GLN A 33 -19.42 20.87 -11.01
N PHE A 34 -18.19 21.37 -11.20
CA PHE A 34 -17.93 22.51 -12.09
C PHE A 34 -18.48 22.27 -13.50
N MET A 35 -18.19 21.10 -14.10
CA MET A 35 -18.70 20.78 -15.43
C MET A 35 -20.24 20.67 -15.45
N SER A 36 -20.86 20.18 -14.38
CA SER A 36 -22.32 20.14 -14.27
C SER A 36 -22.93 21.54 -14.20
N ASP A 37 -22.32 22.46 -13.46
CA ASP A 37 -22.74 23.87 -13.35
C ASP A 37 -22.59 24.63 -14.69
N GLU A 38 -21.59 24.25 -15.48
CA GLU A 38 -21.37 24.74 -16.84
C GLU A 38 -22.30 24.10 -17.89
N GLY A 39 -23.20 23.21 -17.47
CA GLY A 39 -24.25 22.64 -18.31
C GLY A 39 -23.89 21.32 -19.01
N PHE A 40 -22.75 20.70 -18.70
CA PHE A 40 -22.32 19.44 -19.33
C PHE A 40 -23.08 18.21 -18.83
N GLY A 41 -23.86 18.34 -17.75
CA GLY A 41 -24.74 17.27 -17.31
C GLY A 41 -24.01 15.99 -16.86
N ILE A 42 -22.82 16.10 -16.25
CA ILE A 42 -22.01 14.93 -15.86
C ILE A 42 -22.73 14.09 -14.79
N TYR A 43 -23.08 12.85 -15.15
CA TYR A 43 -23.71 11.88 -14.25
C TYR A 43 -22.70 10.91 -13.62
N ARG A 44 -21.70 10.50 -14.40
CA ARG A 44 -20.67 9.56 -13.96
C ARG A 44 -19.32 9.95 -14.54
N CYS A 45 -18.28 9.88 -13.71
CA CYS A 45 -16.89 10.01 -14.12
C CYS A 45 -16.12 8.76 -13.68
N ASN A 46 -15.28 8.22 -14.54
CA ASN A 46 -14.41 7.09 -14.23
C ASN A 46 -12.98 7.47 -14.62
N LEU A 47 -12.09 7.57 -13.63
CA LEU A 47 -10.67 7.73 -13.82
C LEU A 47 -9.98 6.39 -13.60
N LEU A 48 -9.18 5.95 -14.57
CA LEU A 48 -8.27 4.82 -14.43
C LEU A 48 -6.84 5.32 -14.57
N THR A 49 -5.98 4.96 -13.61
CA THR A 49 -4.56 5.33 -13.58
C THR A 49 -3.71 4.11 -13.33
N SER A 50 -2.75 3.81 -14.21
CA SER A 50 -1.73 2.80 -13.94
C SER A 50 -0.80 3.26 -12.83
N THR A 51 -0.29 2.34 -12.02
CA THR A 51 0.66 2.64 -10.94
C THR A 51 1.88 1.72 -11.03
N ILE A 52 2.97 2.13 -10.37
CA ILE A 52 4.22 1.36 -10.26
C ILE A 52 4.34 0.70 -8.88
N HIS A 53 3.26 0.07 -8.43
CA HIS A 53 3.22 -0.62 -7.14
C HIS A 53 3.48 -2.13 -7.31
N PRO A 54 4.26 -2.79 -6.43
CA PRO A 54 4.56 -4.22 -6.58
C PRO A 54 3.34 -5.14 -6.55
N GLN A 55 2.27 -4.74 -5.84
CA GLN A 55 1.05 -5.53 -5.68
C GLN A 55 -0.16 -4.96 -6.45
N MET A 56 -0.03 -3.81 -7.11
CA MET A 56 -1.16 -3.13 -7.78
C MET A 56 -0.73 -2.61 -9.15
N THR A 57 -1.58 -2.77 -10.17
CA THR A 57 -1.27 -2.27 -11.52
C THR A 57 -2.02 -1.00 -11.88
N ALA A 58 -3.19 -0.78 -11.27
CA ALA A 58 -4.01 0.38 -11.54
C ALA A 58 -4.86 0.77 -10.34
N MET A 59 -5.20 2.05 -10.29
CA MET A 59 -6.17 2.66 -9.38
C MET A 59 -7.35 3.17 -10.22
N ARG A 60 -8.57 2.96 -9.73
CA ARG A 60 -9.79 3.44 -10.36
C ARG A 60 -10.61 4.27 -9.40
N HIS A 61 -11.06 5.43 -9.84
CA HIS A 61 -12.02 6.26 -9.12
C HIS A 61 -13.27 6.40 -9.98
N VAL A 62 -14.40 5.92 -9.48
CA VAL A 62 -15.70 6.12 -10.14
C VAL A 62 -16.52 7.08 -9.30
N TRP A 63 -16.75 8.27 -9.83
CA TRP A 63 -17.63 9.28 -9.26
C TRP A 63 -19.03 9.15 -9.85
N PHE A 64 -20.05 9.27 -9.00
CA PHE A 64 -21.46 9.36 -9.36
C PHE A 64 -22.05 10.63 -8.76
N ARG A 65 -22.86 11.35 -9.55
CA ARG A 65 -23.53 12.58 -9.09
C ARG A 65 -24.38 12.37 -7.84
N GLU A 66 -25.10 11.25 -7.81
CA GLU A 66 -25.92 10.85 -6.68
C GLU A 66 -25.39 9.54 -6.11
N ALA A 67 -25.60 9.32 -4.81
CA ALA A 67 -25.24 8.08 -4.13
C ALA A 67 -25.88 6.87 -4.84
N SER A 68 -25.07 6.13 -5.60
CA SER A 68 -25.49 4.98 -6.39
C SER A 68 -24.62 3.78 -6.05
N ASP A 69 -25.21 2.62 -5.76
CA ASP A 69 -24.45 1.38 -5.57
C ASP A 69 -23.54 1.13 -6.78
N ALA A 70 -22.22 1.14 -6.56
CA ALA A 70 -21.22 0.87 -7.58
C ALA A 70 -21.15 -0.61 -7.97
N GLY A 71 -21.98 -1.46 -7.35
CA GLY A 71 -22.12 -2.88 -7.63
C GLY A 71 -21.05 -3.73 -6.96
N PRO A 72 -21.23 -5.07 -6.97
CA PRO A 72 -20.23 -6.00 -6.48
C PRO A 72 -19.02 -5.99 -7.42
N ILE A 73 -17.82 -6.01 -6.84
CA ILE A 73 -16.58 -6.26 -7.57
C ILE A 73 -16.05 -7.59 -7.05
N ASP A 74 -15.60 -8.46 -7.95
CA ASP A 74 -14.96 -9.71 -7.56
C ASP A 74 -13.76 -9.42 -6.64
N SER A 75 -13.80 -9.94 -5.40
CA SER A 75 -12.71 -9.76 -4.41
C SER A 75 -11.36 -10.28 -4.91
N ASN A 76 -11.36 -11.14 -5.92
CA ASN A 76 -10.13 -11.65 -6.51
C ASN A 76 -9.40 -10.62 -7.37
N VAL A 77 -10.08 -9.59 -7.90
CA VAL A 77 -9.48 -8.65 -8.86
C VAL A 77 -8.89 -7.38 -8.24
N PHE A 78 -9.17 -7.09 -6.96
CA PHE A 78 -8.67 -5.90 -6.27
C PHE A 78 -7.95 -6.23 -4.95
N VAL A 79 -7.04 -5.33 -4.55
CA VAL A 79 -6.29 -5.38 -3.27
C VAL A 79 -7.05 -4.62 -2.18
N ASN A 80 -7.65 -3.48 -2.54
CA ASN A 80 -8.42 -2.64 -1.63
C ASN A 80 -9.56 -1.94 -2.40
N ARG A 81 -10.64 -1.62 -1.69
CA ARG A 81 -11.78 -0.85 -2.17
C ARG A 81 -12.22 0.11 -1.07
N ARG A 82 -12.35 1.39 -1.41
CA ARG A 82 -12.81 2.45 -0.50
C ARG A 82 -13.96 3.20 -1.14
N GLN A 83 -14.94 3.58 -0.34
CA GLN A 83 -16.09 4.36 -0.80
C GLN A 83 -16.20 5.64 0.02
N TYR A 84 -16.41 6.74 -0.68
CA TYR A 84 -16.51 8.08 -0.10
C TYR A 84 -17.85 8.68 -0.47
N LEU A 85 -18.48 9.36 0.48
CA LEU A 85 -19.60 10.26 0.23
C LEU A 85 -19.09 11.69 0.37
N ILE A 86 -19.22 12.48 -0.69
CA ILE A 86 -18.82 13.90 -0.72
C ILE A 86 -20.05 14.70 -1.15
N GLY A 87 -20.70 15.35 -0.19
CA GLY A 87 -22.02 15.94 -0.43
C GLY A 87 -23.04 14.86 -0.85
N GLU A 88 -23.62 15.02 -2.04
CA GLU A 88 -24.57 14.06 -2.63
C GLU A 88 -23.88 13.00 -3.51
N ALA A 89 -22.61 13.21 -3.84
CA ALA A 89 -21.85 12.33 -4.72
C ALA A 89 -21.25 11.14 -3.97
N MET A 90 -21.12 10.01 -4.67
CA MET A 90 -20.33 8.87 -4.23
C MET A 90 -19.09 8.72 -5.09
N ILE A 91 -17.95 8.42 -4.46
CA ILE A 91 -16.74 7.98 -5.14
C ILE A 91 -16.38 6.56 -4.70
N ASP A 92 -16.29 5.66 -5.67
CA ASP A 92 -15.79 4.28 -5.51
C ASP A 92 -14.32 4.21 -5.96
N GLU A 93 -13.42 4.01 -5.02
CA GLU A 93 -11.99 3.84 -5.28
C GLU A 93 -11.59 2.37 -5.19
N VAL A 94 -10.91 1.86 -6.21
CA VAL A 94 -10.52 0.46 -6.32
C VAL A 94 -9.06 0.34 -6.76
N PHE A 95 -8.33 -0.57 -6.11
CA PHE A 95 -6.93 -0.85 -6.38
C PHE A 95 -6.78 -2.23 -7.02
N PHE A 96 -6.46 -2.30 -8.31
CA PHE A 96 -6.44 -3.56 -9.07
C PHE A 96 -5.11 -4.32 -8.95
N LYS A 97 -5.20 -5.66 -8.89
CA LYS A 97 -4.04 -6.57 -8.92
C LYS A 97 -3.36 -6.62 -10.31
N PRO A 98 -2.10 -7.08 -10.42
CA PRO A 98 -1.33 -7.13 -11.68
C PRO A 98 -1.97 -7.85 -12.86
N ALA A 99 -2.90 -8.79 -12.64
CA ALA A 99 -3.58 -9.53 -13.71
C ALA A 99 -4.75 -8.76 -14.38
N GLY A 100 -5.01 -7.49 -14.00
CA GLY A 100 -6.17 -6.72 -14.45
C GLY A 100 -6.29 -6.50 -15.97
N HIS A 101 -5.17 -6.31 -16.68
CA HIS A 101 -5.19 -6.01 -18.12
C HIS A 101 -5.63 -7.18 -19.01
N GLN A 102 -5.52 -8.43 -18.52
CA GLN A 102 -6.02 -9.61 -19.23
C GLN A 102 -7.48 -9.95 -18.91
N ASN A 103 -8.13 -9.16 -18.03
CA ASN A 103 -9.50 -9.40 -17.62
C ASN A 103 -10.48 -9.21 -18.80
N PRO A 104 -11.33 -10.20 -19.12
CA PRO A 104 -12.37 -10.08 -20.14
C PRO A 104 -13.29 -8.86 -19.95
N GLN A 105 -13.57 -8.46 -18.70
CA GLN A 105 -14.37 -7.28 -18.40
C GLN A 105 -13.72 -5.98 -18.88
N PHE A 106 -12.38 -5.87 -18.80
CA PHE A 106 -11.67 -4.69 -19.29
C PHE A 106 -11.76 -4.59 -20.82
N LYS A 107 -11.53 -5.71 -21.52
CA LYS A 107 -11.64 -5.79 -22.99
C LYS A 107 -13.05 -5.50 -23.50
N ALA A 108 -14.07 -5.82 -22.71
CA ALA A 108 -15.47 -5.52 -23.00
C ALA A 108 -15.91 -4.12 -22.54
N SER A 109 -14.98 -3.24 -22.15
CA SER A 109 -15.28 -1.90 -21.66
C SER A 109 -14.84 -0.80 -22.64
N PRO A 110 -15.46 0.40 -22.58
CA PRO A 110 -15.01 1.55 -23.37
C PRO A 110 -13.54 1.92 -23.16
N PHE A 111 -12.97 1.59 -21.99
CA PHE A 111 -11.58 1.90 -21.65
C PHE A 111 -10.57 1.16 -22.52
N TYR A 112 -10.90 -0.07 -22.98
CA TYR A 112 -10.03 -0.76 -23.93
C TYR A 112 -9.91 0.02 -25.25
N ARG A 113 -11.02 0.58 -25.73
CA ARG A 113 -11.02 1.38 -26.96
C ARG A 113 -10.32 2.73 -26.77
N ILE A 114 -10.51 3.38 -25.62
CA ILE A 114 -9.78 4.60 -25.24
C ILE A 114 -8.27 4.35 -25.19
N GLU A 115 -7.83 3.22 -24.64
CA GLU A 115 -6.42 2.86 -24.59
C GLU A 115 -5.81 2.69 -25.99
N THR A 116 -6.53 2.06 -26.91
CA THR A 116 -6.03 1.79 -28.26
C THR A 116 -6.18 2.95 -29.25
N GLU A 117 -7.24 3.74 -29.13
CA GLU A 117 -7.60 4.81 -30.07
C GLU A 117 -7.31 6.22 -29.52
N GLY A 118 -7.05 6.35 -28.23
CA GLY A 118 -6.72 7.60 -27.53
C GLY A 118 -7.93 8.45 -27.13
N GLU A 119 -9.06 8.34 -27.83
CA GLU A 119 -10.29 9.05 -27.53
C GLU A 119 -11.51 8.28 -28.04
N LEU A 120 -12.66 8.49 -27.41
CA LEU A 120 -13.93 7.90 -27.75
C LEU A 120 -15.07 8.88 -27.43
N TYR A 121 -15.98 9.09 -28.37
CA TYR A 121 -17.31 9.61 -28.09
C TYR A 121 -18.37 8.68 -28.69
N GLU A 122 -19.32 8.21 -27.87
CA GLU A 122 -20.50 7.49 -28.35
C GLU A 122 -21.78 8.17 -27.79
N PRO A 123 -22.78 8.45 -28.64
CA PRO A 123 -24.13 8.73 -28.16
C PRO A 123 -24.73 7.47 -27.52
N ILE A 124 -25.53 7.66 -26.47
CA ILE A 124 -26.27 6.58 -25.80
C ILE A 124 -27.76 6.80 -26.09
N ASP A 125 -28.35 5.88 -26.85
CA ASP A 125 -29.76 5.95 -27.22
C ASP A 125 -30.57 4.99 -26.36
N SER A 126 -31.34 5.55 -25.42
CA SER A 126 -32.25 4.80 -24.57
C SER A 126 -33.29 3.95 -25.31
N SER A 127 -33.54 4.24 -26.60
CA SER A 127 -34.45 3.46 -27.46
C SER A 127 -33.77 2.32 -28.21
N SER A 128 -32.43 2.23 -28.18
CA SER A 128 -31.68 1.12 -28.77
C SER A 128 -31.83 -0.14 -27.93
N GLY A 129 -32.06 -1.28 -28.59
CA GLY A 129 -32.25 -2.57 -27.91
C GLY A 129 -30.97 -3.23 -27.36
N SER A 130 -29.79 -2.72 -27.73
CA SER A 130 -28.48 -3.16 -27.22
C SER A 130 -27.41 -2.12 -27.55
N HIS A 131 -26.49 -1.87 -26.62
CA HIS A 131 -25.31 -1.03 -26.85
C HIS A 131 -24.02 -1.85 -27.04
N PRO A 132 -22.93 -1.25 -27.57
CA PRO A 132 -21.65 -1.94 -27.77
C PRO A 132 -20.98 -2.42 -26.47
N TYR A 133 -21.34 -1.84 -25.32
CA TYR A 133 -20.78 -2.19 -24.02
C TYR A 133 -21.91 -2.33 -22.99
N PRO A 134 -21.87 -3.34 -22.09
CA PRO A 134 -22.87 -3.50 -21.02
C PRO A 134 -23.04 -2.25 -20.15
N LEU A 135 -21.95 -1.52 -19.94
CA LEU A 135 -21.97 -0.25 -19.21
C LEU A 135 -22.93 0.77 -19.84
N PHE A 136 -23.06 0.80 -21.17
CA PHE A 136 -23.93 1.77 -21.83
C PHE A 136 -25.40 1.42 -21.66
N ASP A 137 -25.74 0.14 -21.54
CA ASP A 137 -27.11 -0.27 -21.19
C ASP A 137 -27.47 0.19 -19.76
N GLU A 138 -26.53 0.09 -18.81
CA GLU A 138 -26.70 0.61 -17.44
C GLU A 138 -26.85 2.14 -17.43
N LEU A 139 -26.02 2.85 -18.19
CA LEU A 139 -26.07 4.32 -18.30
C LEU A 139 -27.36 4.80 -18.99
N ALA A 140 -27.81 4.10 -20.04
CA ALA A 140 -29.07 4.39 -20.72
C ALA A 140 -30.26 4.28 -19.76
N ALA A 141 -30.29 3.24 -18.91
CA ALA A 141 -31.31 3.06 -17.88
C ALA A 141 -31.32 4.18 -16.81
N LYS A 142 -30.21 4.91 -16.68
CA LYS A 142 -30.07 6.09 -15.80
C LYS A 142 -30.31 7.42 -16.52
N GLY A 143 -30.73 7.40 -17.79
CA GLY A 143 -31.04 8.59 -18.57
C GLY A 143 -29.81 9.29 -19.14
N CYS A 144 -28.64 8.63 -19.16
CA CYS A 144 -27.49 9.16 -19.88
C CYS A 144 -27.72 9.08 -21.39
N THR A 145 -27.22 10.09 -22.10
CA THR A 145 -27.43 10.32 -23.54
C THR A 145 -26.13 10.30 -24.33
N GLY A 146 -24.98 10.27 -23.66
CA GLY A 146 -23.68 10.23 -24.31
C GLY A 146 -22.56 9.85 -23.35
N TYR A 147 -21.47 9.34 -23.93
CA TYR A 147 -20.26 8.95 -23.23
C TYR A 147 -19.03 9.50 -23.98
N PHE A 148 -18.24 10.30 -23.30
CA PHE A 148 -16.95 10.80 -23.78
C PHE A 148 -15.82 10.16 -22.97
N GLY A 149 -14.75 9.72 -23.62
CA GLY A 149 -13.59 9.17 -22.96
C GLY A 149 -12.30 9.54 -23.67
N ILE A 150 -11.24 9.77 -22.90
CA ILE A 150 -9.96 10.26 -23.41
C ILE A 150 -8.79 9.70 -22.63
N LEU A 151 -7.70 9.45 -23.34
CA LEU A 151 -6.38 9.21 -22.78
C LEU A 151 -5.78 10.55 -22.33
N LEU A 152 -5.61 10.71 -21.02
CA LEU A 152 -5.03 11.90 -20.43
C LEU A 152 -3.51 11.94 -20.65
N ARG A 153 -2.98 13.16 -20.76
CA ARG A 153 -1.53 13.37 -20.81
C ARG A 153 -0.94 13.06 -19.44
N SER A 154 -0.05 12.08 -19.40
CA SER A 154 0.66 11.63 -18.20
C SER A 154 2.17 11.80 -18.36
N PHE A 155 2.88 11.79 -17.23
CA PHE A 155 4.34 11.70 -17.21
C PHE A 155 4.80 10.26 -16.98
N ALA A 156 6.09 10.01 -17.25
CA ALA A 156 6.77 8.75 -16.98
C ALA A 156 6.17 7.49 -17.66
N GLY A 157 5.38 7.65 -18.73
CA GLY A 157 4.81 6.52 -19.48
C GLY A 157 3.64 5.81 -18.78
N MET A 158 3.07 6.39 -17.72
CA MET A 158 1.90 5.85 -17.06
C MET A 158 0.64 6.01 -17.92
N LEU A 159 -0.24 5.02 -17.94
CA LEU A 159 -1.52 5.12 -18.61
C LEU A 159 -2.53 5.83 -17.69
N GLN A 160 -3.15 6.90 -18.19
CA GLN A 160 -4.25 7.58 -17.48
C GLN A 160 -5.41 7.81 -18.45
N MET A 161 -6.60 7.34 -18.10
CA MET A 161 -7.79 7.48 -18.93
C MET A 161 -8.95 7.98 -18.10
N MET A 162 -9.75 8.86 -18.68
CA MET A 162 -10.99 9.33 -18.06
C MET A 162 -12.17 9.08 -18.98
N GLY A 163 -13.29 8.65 -18.41
CA GLY A 163 -14.57 8.49 -19.08
C GLY A 163 -15.68 9.22 -18.35
N LEU A 164 -16.50 9.95 -19.09
CA LEU A 164 -17.56 10.83 -18.61
C LEU A 164 -18.89 10.47 -19.30
N ALA A 165 -19.93 10.22 -18.51
CA ALA A 165 -21.29 10.03 -19.00
C ALA A 165 -22.11 11.30 -18.74
N THR A 166 -22.86 11.76 -19.74
CA THR A 166 -23.71 12.95 -19.66
C THR A 166 -25.20 12.59 -19.68
N THR A 167 -26.03 13.41 -19.03
CA THR A 167 -27.50 13.42 -19.13
C THR A 167 -28.03 14.58 -19.98
N SER A 168 -27.16 15.30 -20.71
CA SER A 168 -27.59 16.42 -21.57
C SER A 168 -28.56 15.91 -22.65
N PRO A 169 -29.73 16.56 -22.88
CA PRO A 169 -30.83 15.96 -23.66
C PRO A 169 -30.49 15.46 -25.07
N ASN A 170 -29.46 16.03 -25.72
CA ASN A 170 -29.01 15.66 -27.07
C ASN A 170 -27.58 15.07 -27.11
N GLY A 171 -27.09 14.59 -25.97
CA GLY A 171 -25.68 14.27 -25.79
C GLY A 171 -24.82 15.54 -25.75
N LEU A 172 -23.55 15.41 -26.16
CA LEU A 172 -22.60 16.52 -26.24
C LEU A 172 -22.40 16.94 -27.69
N ALA A 173 -22.50 18.24 -27.95
CA ALA A 173 -22.13 18.85 -29.21
C ALA A 173 -20.60 18.80 -29.41
N LYS A 174 -20.15 18.99 -30.65
CA LYS A 174 -18.72 18.98 -30.97
C LYS A 174 -17.94 20.03 -30.18
N GLU A 175 -18.50 21.22 -30.03
CA GLU A 175 -17.90 22.32 -29.28
C GLU A 175 -17.77 21.97 -27.79
N GLU A 176 -18.74 21.27 -27.21
CA GLU A 176 -18.69 20.80 -25.81
C GLU A 176 -17.62 19.70 -25.64
N ILE A 177 -17.50 18.80 -26.60
CA ILE A 177 -16.42 17.79 -26.61
C ILE A 177 -15.04 18.48 -26.70
N ASP A 178 -14.91 19.53 -27.50
CA ASP A 178 -13.67 20.31 -27.61
C ASP A 178 -13.31 20.99 -26.28
N GLU A 179 -14.29 21.53 -25.54
CA GLU A 179 -14.09 22.09 -24.20
C GLU A 179 -13.77 21.03 -23.13
N LEU A 180 -14.38 19.84 -23.20
CA LEU A 180 -14.02 18.71 -22.35
C LEU A 180 -12.58 18.28 -22.60
N ARG A 181 -12.18 18.13 -23.88
CA ARG A 181 -10.81 17.77 -24.25
C ARG A 181 -9.81 18.80 -23.72
N TRP A 182 -10.11 20.08 -23.87
CA TRP A 182 -9.24 21.16 -23.40
C TRP A 182 -9.15 21.19 -21.87
N SER A 183 -10.28 21.16 -21.16
CA SER A 183 -10.33 21.19 -19.69
C SER A 183 -9.66 19.97 -19.07
N LEU A 184 -9.87 18.76 -19.62
CA LEU A 184 -9.20 17.54 -19.17
C LEU A 184 -7.70 17.57 -19.42
N GLY A 185 -7.24 18.17 -20.51
CA GLY A 185 -5.82 18.39 -20.77
C GLY A 185 -5.15 19.28 -19.72
N MET A 186 -5.88 20.27 -19.18
CA MET A 186 -5.40 21.14 -18.10
C MET A 186 -5.52 20.47 -16.72
N LEU A 187 -6.63 19.77 -16.46
CA LEU A 187 -6.84 18.99 -15.25
C LEU A 187 -5.77 17.89 -15.10
N SER A 188 -5.35 17.26 -16.20
CA SER A 188 -4.36 16.19 -16.17
C SER A 188 -3.03 16.63 -15.57
N LEU A 189 -2.64 17.91 -15.71
CA LEU A 189 -1.43 18.43 -15.08
C LEU A 189 -1.51 18.39 -13.54
N HIS A 190 -2.67 18.72 -12.97
CA HIS A 190 -2.90 18.65 -11.53
C HIS A 190 -3.05 17.20 -11.05
N LEU A 191 -3.79 16.38 -11.80
CA LEU A 191 -3.90 14.94 -11.53
C LEU A 191 -2.52 14.28 -11.50
N ASN A 192 -1.66 14.61 -12.47
CA ASN A 192 -0.28 14.12 -12.50
C ASN A 192 0.50 14.47 -11.23
N THR A 193 0.36 15.69 -10.70
CA THR A 193 1.02 16.07 -9.43
C THR A 193 0.52 15.22 -8.26
N LEU A 194 -0.79 14.99 -8.16
CA LEU A 194 -1.37 14.17 -7.08
C LEU A 194 -0.98 12.69 -7.22
N ILE A 195 -1.01 12.15 -8.44
CA ILE A 195 -0.65 10.77 -8.74
C ILE A 195 0.83 10.52 -8.45
N GLU A 196 1.73 11.40 -8.91
CA GLU A 196 3.17 11.33 -8.62
C GLU A 196 3.44 11.41 -7.12
N SER A 197 2.74 12.29 -6.40
CA SER A 197 2.85 12.37 -4.93
C SER A 197 2.40 11.08 -4.26
N SER A 198 1.26 10.52 -4.68
CA SER A 198 0.73 9.25 -4.19
C SER A 198 1.70 8.09 -4.46
N ILE A 199 2.23 8.00 -5.68
CA ILE A 199 3.19 6.96 -6.08
C ILE A 199 4.47 7.07 -5.28
N LYS A 200 5.05 8.27 -5.18
CA LYS A 200 6.26 8.53 -4.39
C LYS A 200 6.08 8.08 -2.95
N ASN A 201 4.98 8.49 -2.29
CA ASN A 201 4.71 8.10 -0.91
C ASN A 201 4.54 6.58 -0.77
N THR A 202 3.81 5.96 -1.70
CA THR A 202 3.60 4.51 -1.69
C THR A 202 4.91 3.76 -1.87
N LEU A 203 5.75 4.15 -2.83
CA LEU A 203 7.06 3.53 -3.05
C LEU A 203 7.97 3.68 -1.83
N VAL A 204 8.02 4.89 -1.27
CA VAL A 204 8.81 5.19 -0.08
C VAL A 204 8.37 4.29 1.10
N GLU A 205 7.06 4.14 1.34
CA GLU A 205 6.56 3.27 2.40
C GLU A 205 6.78 1.77 2.14
N VAL A 206 6.63 1.30 0.89
CA VAL A 206 6.80 -0.11 0.54
C VAL A 206 8.26 -0.55 0.63
N TYR A 207 9.19 0.32 0.19
CA TYR A 207 10.61 -0.04 0.12
C TYR A 207 11.42 0.39 1.35
N LEU A 208 11.06 1.48 2.05
CA LEU A 208 11.71 1.87 3.30
C LEU A 208 10.96 1.38 4.55
N GLY A 209 9.68 1.01 4.45
CA GLY A 209 8.81 0.76 5.60
C GLY A 209 7.95 1.98 5.95
N ARG A 210 6.84 1.75 6.67
CA ARG A 210 5.81 2.79 6.94
C ARG A 210 6.36 4.00 7.68
N ASP A 211 7.00 3.80 8.82
CA ASP A 211 7.53 4.91 9.64
C ASP A 211 8.80 5.55 9.04
N PRO A 212 9.83 4.79 8.60
CA PRO A 212 10.95 5.37 7.86
C PRO A 212 10.49 6.21 6.67
N GLY A 213 9.52 5.69 5.91
CA GLY A 213 8.99 6.35 4.74
C GLY A 213 8.30 7.67 5.08
N GLN A 214 7.46 7.70 6.10
CA GLN A 214 6.81 8.93 6.56
C GLN A 214 7.81 9.97 7.07
N ARG A 215 8.87 9.56 7.76
CA ARG A 215 9.91 10.48 8.26
C ARG A 215 10.71 11.08 7.11
N VAL A 216 11.10 10.28 6.13
CA VAL A 216 11.78 10.74 4.91
C VAL A 216 10.89 11.71 4.12
N SER A 217 9.61 11.36 3.91
CA SER A 217 8.64 12.25 3.25
C SER A 217 8.41 13.58 4.00
N LYS A 218 8.62 13.60 5.33
CA LYS A 218 8.58 14.82 6.16
C LYS A 218 9.92 15.56 6.27
N GLY A 219 10.94 15.16 5.52
CA GLY A 219 12.21 15.88 5.42
C GLY A 219 13.35 15.34 6.31
N MET A 220 13.19 14.19 6.96
CA MET A 220 14.30 13.49 7.62
C MET A 220 15.15 12.78 6.56
N ILE A 221 15.94 13.55 5.80
CA ILE A 221 16.64 13.07 4.59
C ILE A 221 18.17 13.16 4.66
N ALA A 222 18.75 13.86 5.64
CA ALA A 222 20.20 14.03 5.73
C ALA A 222 20.86 12.84 6.44
N ALA A 223 22.04 12.44 5.96
CA ALA A 223 22.90 11.48 6.63
C ALA A 223 23.24 11.96 8.05
N GLY A 224 23.14 11.07 9.04
CA GLY A 224 23.38 11.42 10.44
C GLY A 224 22.19 12.04 11.17
N ASN A 225 21.07 12.30 10.48
CA ASN A 225 19.80 12.56 11.16
C ASN A 225 19.35 11.27 11.85
N VAL A 226 19.61 11.18 13.16
CA VAL A 226 19.21 10.08 14.02
C VAL A 226 18.39 10.60 15.19
N VAL A 227 17.41 9.80 15.62
CA VAL A 227 16.64 10.01 16.84
C VAL A 227 16.86 8.83 17.78
N GLY A 228 16.85 9.09 19.08
CA GLY A 228 16.85 8.01 20.07
C GLY A 228 15.48 7.34 20.06
N LEU A 229 15.45 6.04 19.80
CA LEU A 229 14.25 5.21 19.84
C LEU A 229 14.42 4.12 20.89
N GLU A 230 13.43 3.96 21.74
CA GLU A 230 13.40 2.94 22.79
C GLU A 230 12.22 2.01 22.51
N GLY A 231 12.40 0.71 22.76
CA GLY A 231 11.34 -0.27 22.55
C GLY A 231 11.85 -1.70 22.56
N ALA A 232 10.91 -2.63 22.43
CA ALA A 232 11.21 -4.02 22.19
C ALA A 232 11.72 -4.21 20.76
N ILE A 233 12.99 -4.58 20.64
CA ILE A 233 13.68 -4.94 19.41
C ILE A 233 13.45 -6.42 19.13
N TRP A 234 13.02 -6.70 17.91
CA TRP A 234 12.82 -8.03 17.37
C TRP A 234 13.90 -8.32 16.33
N PHE A 235 14.56 -9.46 16.46
CA PHE A 235 15.37 -10.05 15.40
C PHE A 235 14.91 -11.49 15.17
N SER A 236 14.66 -11.88 13.93
CA SER A 236 14.31 -13.27 13.62
C SER A 236 14.92 -13.72 12.32
N ASP A 237 15.29 -15.00 12.22
CA ASP A 237 15.92 -15.58 11.04
C ASP A 237 15.36 -16.98 10.71
N ILE A 238 15.39 -17.39 9.43
CA ILE A 238 14.98 -18.74 9.03
C ILE A 238 16.10 -19.73 9.36
N ARG A 239 15.75 -20.80 10.07
CA ARG A 239 16.72 -21.85 10.40
C ARG A 239 17.13 -22.62 9.15
N ASP A 240 18.44 -22.78 9.00
CA ASP A 240 19.06 -23.57 7.93
C ASP A 240 18.69 -23.08 6.51
N PHE A 241 18.34 -21.79 6.37
CA PHE A 241 18.03 -21.19 5.07
C PHE A 241 19.13 -21.34 4.04
N THR A 242 20.40 -21.21 4.44
CA THR A 242 21.54 -21.42 3.52
C THR A 242 21.48 -22.80 2.86
N LYS A 243 21.16 -23.86 3.62
CA LYS A 243 21.02 -25.21 3.06
C LYS A 243 19.82 -25.31 2.11
N ALA A 244 18.72 -24.64 2.43
CA ALA A 244 17.57 -24.57 1.54
C ALA A 244 17.92 -23.83 0.23
N SER A 245 18.67 -22.74 0.31
CA SER A 245 19.07 -21.94 -0.85
C SER A 245 20.01 -22.68 -1.82
N GLU A 246 20.78 -23.66 -1.33
CA GLU A 246 21.66 -24.50 -2.15
C GLU A 246 20.91 -25.63 -2.89
N SER A 247 19.74 -26.02 -2.39
CA SER A 247 18.99 -27.19 -2.87
C SER A 247 17.73 -26.84 -3.66
N MET A 248 17.19 -25.63 -3.48
CA MET A 248 15.98 -25.16 -4.17
C MET A 248 16.32 -24.36 -5.42
N ASP A 249 15.44 -24.42 -6.42
CA ASP A 249 15.48 -23.47 -7.52
C ASP A 249 15.10 -22.05 -7.04
N ALA A 250 15.52 -21.04 -7.79
CA ALA A 250 15.38 -19.65 -7.39
C ALA A 250 13.91 -19.21 -7.23
N GLU A 251 12.99 -19.70 -8.07
CA GLU A 251 11.58 -19.33 -8.00
C GLU A 251 10.93 -19.91 -6.75
N SER A 252 11.17 -21.20 -6.47
CA SER A 252 10.71 -21.87 -5.26
C SER A 252 11.27 -21.24 -3.98
N LEU A 253 12.55 -20.84 -3.99
CA LEU A 253 13.20 -20.18 -2.86
C LEU A 253 12.56 -18.81 -2.58
N VAL A 254 12.39 -17.98 -3.61
CA VAL A 254 11.74 -16.67 -3.49
C VAL A 254 10.30 -16.82 -3.02
N LYS A 255 9.57 -17.82 -3.52
CA LYS A 255 8.21 -18.11 -3.05
C LYS A 255 8.20 -18.50 -1.57
N MET A 256 9.09 -19.40 -1.13
CA MET A 256 9.20 -19.79 0.28
C MET A 256 9.47 -18.58 1.17
N LEU A 257 10.41 -17.72 0.75
CA LEU A 257 10.76 -16.50 1.49
C LEU A 257 9.58 -15.54 1.60
N ASN A 258 8.85 -15.31 0.50
CA ASN A 258 7.65 -14.47 0.50
C ASN A 258 6.52 -15.04 1.37
N ASP A 259 6.31 -16.37 1.33
CA ASP A 259 5.32 -17.04 2.17
C ASP A 259 5.69 -16.86 3.67
N TYR A 260 6.97 -17.01 4.03
CA TYR A 260 7.48 -16.78 5.38
C TYR A 260 7.29 -15.32 5.84
N PHE A 261 7.74 -14.35 5.05
CA PHE A 261 7.56 -12.94 5.39
C PHE A 261 6.08 -12.59 5.53
N THR A 262 5.20 -13.13 4.69
CA THR A 262 3.75 -12.90 4.81
C THR A 262 3.21 -13.43 6.16
N ALA A 263 3.68 -14.59 6.62
CA ALA A 263 3.24 -15.17 7.89
C ALA A 263 3.70 -14.35 9.11
N VAL A 264 4.91 -13.79 9.08
CA VAL A 264 5.53 -13.10 10.23
C VAL A 264 5.30 -11.59 10.23
N VAL A 265 5.52 -10.92 9.09
CA VAL A 265 5.48 -9.44 9.00
C VAL A 265 4.10 -8.88 9.36
N GLY A 266 3.03 -9.59 8.97
CA GLY A 266 1.67 -9.20 9.33
C GLY A 266 1.47 -9.11 10.84
N THR A 267 2.00 -10.05 11.62
CA THR A 267 1.78 -10.09 13.09
C THR A 267 2.49 -8.94 13.79
N ILE A 268 3.67 -8.57 13.32
CA ILE A 268 4.43 -7.44 13.84
C ILE A 268 3.63 -6.15 13.63
N TYR A 269 3.12 -5.92 12.42
CA TYR A 269 2.29 -4.74 12.14
C TYR A 269 0.96 -4.75 12.88
N ASP A 270 0.28 -5.90 12.97
CA ASP A 270 -1.00 -6.06 13.67
C ASP A 270 -0.87 -5.67 15.16
N GLN A 271 0.31 -5.85 15.74
CA GLN A 271 0.63 -5.49 17.14
C GLN A 271 1.35 -4.13 17.27
N GLY A 272 1.32 -3.30 16.23
CA GLY A 272 1.87 -1.93 16.28
C GLY A 272 3.39 -1.84 16.17
N GLY A 273 4.07 -2.95 15.86
CA GLY A 273 5.49 -2.98 15.55
C GLY A 273 5.80 -2.46 14.15
N GLU A 274 7.08 -2.21 13.91
CA GLU A 274 7.61 -1.67 12.67
C GLU A 274 8.71 -2.57 12.13
N ILE A 275 8.58 -2.99 10.87
CA ILE A 275 9.69 -3.62 10.15
C ILE A 275 10.66 -2.54 9.71
N LEU A 276 11.90 -2.67 10.16
CA LEU A 276 12.97 -1.73 9.83
C LEU A 276 13.70 -2.16 8.56
N LYS A 277 14.03 -3.45 8.45
CA LYS A 277 14.65 -4.02 7.26
C LYS A 277 14.61 -5.54 7.21
N TYR A 278 14.77 -6.05 6.01
CA TYR A 278 15.13 -7.43 5.74
C TYR A 278 16.65 -7.54 5.53
N ILE A 279 17.27 -8.57 6.09
CA ILE A 279 18.71 -8.85 5.96
C ILE A 279 18.85 -10.30 5.47
N GLY A 280 18.75 -10.51 4.16
CA GLY A 280 18.57 -11.86 3.63
C GLY A 280 17.20 -12.41 4.02
N ASP A 281 17.18 -13.50 4.76
CA ASP A 281 16.01 -14.13 5.38
C ASP A 281 15.66 -13.60 6.78
N ALA A 282 16.52 -12.76 7.35
CA ALA A 282 16.29 -12.17 8.65
C ALA A 282 15.37 -10.94 8.60
N ILE A 283 14.62 -10.73 9.68
CA ILE A 283 13.76 -9.58 9.93
C ILE A 283 14.29 -8.82 11.14
N LEU A 284 14.57 -7.53 10.96
CA LEU A 284 14.79 -6.59 12.05
C LEU A 284 13.55 -5.71 12.21
N ALA A 285 12.97 -5.71 13.40
CA ALA A 285 11.80 -4.93 13.73
C ALA A 285 11.90 -4.29 15.13
N ILE A 286 11.04 -3.32 15.40
CA ILE A 286 10.92 -2.70 16.73
C ILE A 286 9.46 -2.42 17.07
N PHE A 287 9.12 -2.56 18.34
CA PHE A 287 7.88 -2.11 18.95
C PHE A 287 8.20 -0.84 19.75
N PRO A 288 8.11 0.35 19.16
CA PRO A 288 8.63 1.57 19.76
C PRO A 288 7.76 2.01 20.94
N SER A 289 8.35 2.20 22.12
CA SER A 289 7.64 2.48 23.38
C SER A 289 6.74 3.72 23.32
N ASP A 290 7.03 4.69 22.44
CA ASP A 290 6.23 5.91 22.26
C ASP A 290 4.90 5.67 21.52
N LYS A 291 4.70 4.49 20.92
CA LYS A 291 3.43 4.05 20.31
C LYS A 291 2.56 3.21 21.25
N PHE A 292 3.03 2.93 22.46
CA PHE A 292 2.33 2.15 23.47
C PHE A 292 2.10 2.97 24.75
N PRO A 293 1.19 2.54 25.65
CA PRO A 293 1.03 3.16 26.97
C PRO A 293 2.33 3.19 27.79
N GLY A 294 3.26 2.27 27.54
CA GLY A 294 4.58 2.24 28.15
C GLY A 294 5.47 1.09 27.63
N PRO A 295 6.70 0.99 28.17
CA PRO A 295 7.66 -0.09 27.86
C PRO A 295 7.11 -1.51 28.02
N SER A 296 6.30 -1.74 29.06
CA SER A 296 5.73 -3.05 29.35
C SER A 296 4.76 -3.50 28.26
N GLU A 297 3.86 -2.61 27.82
CA GLU A 297 2.94 -2.86 26.72
C GLU A 297 3.67 -3.06 25.39
N SER A 298 4.77 -2.33 25.15
CA SER A 298 5.65 -2.57 23.98
C SER A 298 6.23 -3.99 23.99
N CYS A 299 6.74 -4.46 25.13
CA CYS A 299 7.26 -5.82 25.26
C CYS A 299 6.15 -6.89 25.13
N ARG A 300 4.98 -6.65 25.72
CA ARG A 300 3.83 -7.56 25.59
C ARG A 300 3.34 -7.66 24.16
N ALA A 301 3.25 -6.54 23.44
CA ALA A 301 2.90 -6.54 22.01
C ALA A 301 3.90 -7.36 21.17
N ALA A 302 5.20 -7.28 21.49
CA ALA A 302 6.22 -8.11 20.85
C ALA A 302 6.05 -9.61 21.14
N LEU A 303 5.70 -9.98 22.37
CA LEU A 303 5.39 -11.37 22.73
C LEU A 303 4.14 -11.89 22.02
N ASP A 304 3.07 -11.09 22.01
CA ASP A 304 1.82 -11.43 21.32
C ASP A 304 2.08 -11.60 19.81
N ALA A 305 2.88 -10.73 19.20
CA ALA A 305 3.28 -10.86 17.81
C ALA A 305 4.08 -12.14 17.55
N ALA A 306 4.94 -12.55 18.49
CA ALA A 306 5.76 -13.76 18.40
C ALA A 306 4.90 -15.03 18.49
N ALA A 307 3.97 -15.09 19.44
CA ALA A 307 3.03 -16.19 19.59
C ALA A 307 2.15 -16.37 18.34
N VAL A 308 1.61 -15.27 17.80
CA VAL A 308 0.83 -15.31 16.56
C VAL A 308 1.70 -15.69 15.36
N ALA A 309 2.95 -15.21 15.28
CA ALA A 309 3.87 -15.56 14.19
C ALA A 309 4.18 -17.05 14.18
N GLN A 310 4.43 -17.66 15.34
CA GLN A 310 4.64 -19.09 15.47
C GLN A 310 3.41 -19.88 15.03
N SER A 311 2.22 -19.49 15.50
CA SER A 311 0.95 -20.13 15.11
C SER A 311 0.69 -20.03 13.60
N ARG A 312 0.94 -18.86 12.98
CA ARG A 312 0.81 -18.68 11.52
C ARG A 312 1.83 -19.49 10.74
N LEU A 313 3.06 -19.62 11.25
CA LEU A 313 4.10 -20.44 10.64
C LEU A 313 3.76 -21.94 10.71
N ASP A 314 3.17 -22.39 11.81
CA ASP A 314 2.76 -23.78 11.98
C ASP A 314 1.65 -24.14 11.00
N ALA A 315 0.63 -23.28 10.86
CA ALA A 315 -0.41 -23.44 9.83
C ALA A 315 0.15 -23.40 8.39
N LEU A 316 1.14 -22.54 8.12
CA LEU A 316 1.84 -22.53 6.83
C LEU A 316 2.59 -23.86 6.61
N ASN A 317 3.23 -24.41 7.64
CA ASN A 317 3.96 -25.67 7.55
C ASN A 317 3.03 -26.87 7.31
N GLU A 318 1.84 -26.89 7.92
CA GLU A 318 0.82 -27.91 7.61
C GLU A 318 0.44 -27.88 6.12
N GLU A 319 0.23 -26.70 5.54
CA GLU A 319 -0.07 -26.57 4.12
C GLU A 319 1.11 -26.98 3.23
N ARG A 320 2.34 -26.63 3.64
CA ARG A 320 3.56 -27.02 2.93
C ARG A 320 3.74 -28.54 2.93
N GLU A 321 3.51 -29.18 4.07
CA GLU A 321 3.59 -30.63 4.21
C GLU A 321 2.56 -31.34 3.33
N ARG A 322 1.31 -30.85 3.28
CA ARG A 322 0.28 -31.36 2.34
C ARG A 322 0.71 -31.29 0.88
N ARG A 323 1.60 -30.35 0.54
CA ARG A 323 2.16 -30.16 -0.80
C ARG A 323 3.50 -30.88 -1.02
N GLY A 324 3.97 -31.66 -0.04
CA GLY A 324 5.26 -32.34 -0.08
C GLY A 324 6.47 -31.41 0.02
N LEU A 325 6.29 -30.20 0.55
CA LEU A 325 7.34 -29.21 0.74
C LEU A 325 7.90 -29.29 2.17
N ALA A 326 9.20 -29.02 2.33
CA ALA A 326 9.82 -28.98 3.65
C ALA A 326 9.25 -27.85 4.52
N ALA A 327 9.11 -28.14 5.82
CA ALA A 327 8.71 -27.16 6.83
C ALA A 327 9.78 -26.06 6.99
N ILE A 328 9.30 -24.86 7.30
CA ILE A 328 10.11 -23.67 7.59
C ILE A 328 10.20 -23.55 9.12
N ASN A 329 11.40 -23.40 9.64
CA ASN A 329 11.63 -23.10 11.06
C ASN A 329 12.29 -21.73 11.19
N HIS A 330 12.10 -21.06 12.32
CA HIS A 330 12.76 -19.79 12.62
C HIS A 330 13.32 -19.74 14.05
N GLY A 331 14.19 -18.77 14.29
CA GLY A 331 14.51 -18.27 15.61
C GLY A 331 13.99 -16.85 15.77
N ILE A 332 13.42 -16.51 16.92
CA ILE A 332 13.06 -15.15 17.30
C ILE A 332 13.84 -14.77 18.56
N GLY A 333 14.57 -13.66 18.50
CA GLY A 333 15.20 -13.02 19.64
C GLY A 333 14.56 -11.68 19.96
N LEU A 334 14.11 -11.52 21.21
CA LEU A 334 13.52 -10.28 21.71
C LEU A 334 14.43 -9.62 22.74
N HIS A 335 14.61 -8.32 22.59
CA HIS A 335 15.44 -7.53 23.48
C HIS A 335 14.85 -6.13 23.68
N PHE A 336 14.83 -5.61 24.90
CA PHE A 336 14.36 -4.25 25.16
C PHE A 336 15.54 -3.32 25.37
N GLY A 337 15.53 -2.17 24.71
CA GLY A 337 16.58 -1.17 24.90
C GLY A 337 16.42 0.08 24.02
N LYS A 338 17.35 1.01 24.21
CA LYS A 338 17.40 2.28 23.48
C LYS A 338 18.51 2.27 22.43
N ALA A 339 18.15 2.58 21.19
CA ALA A 339 19.07 2.63 20.07
C ALA A 339 18.88 3.90 19.23
N GLN A 340 19.80 4.15 18.30
CA GLN A 340 19.74 5.30 17.40
C GLN A 340 19.05 4.89 16.11
N TYR A 341 18.04 5.64 15.70
CA TYR A 341 17.19 5.33 14.55
C TYR A 341 17.20 6.48 13.56
N GLY A 342 17.59 6.22 12.31
CA GLY A 342 17.63 7.28 11.29
C GLY A 342 18.47 6.94 10.07
N ASN A 343 18.84 7.97 9.32
CA ASN A 343 19.58 7.84 8.06
C ASN A 343 21.06 7.57 8.31
N ILE A 344 21.51 6.37 7.95
CA ILE A 344 22.90 5.94 8.02
C ILE A 344 23.36 5.58 6.60
N GLY A 345 24.48 6.13 6.15
CA GLY A 345 25.03 5.79 4.84
C GLY A 345 25.82 6.92 4.18
N GLY A 346 26.16 6.69 2.91
CA GLY A 346 26.89 7.65 2.08
C GLY A 346 25.95 8.59 1.33
N ALA A 347 26.52 9.58 0.63
CA ALA A 347 25.76 10.64 -0.03
C ALA A 347 24.73 10.14 -1.06
N GLU A 348 25.00 9.01 -1.73
CA GLU A 348 24.13 8.46 -2.79
C GLU A 348 23.22 7.33 -2.30
N ARG A 349 23.48 6.78 -1.10
CA ARG A 349 22.72 5.65 -0.55
C ARG A 349 22.65 5.72 0.96
N LEU A 350 21.45 6.02 1.44
CA LEU A 350 21.09 6.01 2.85
C LEU A 350 20.25 4.77 3.16
N ASP A 351 20.46 4.25 4.35
CA ASP A 351 19.70 3.17 4.96
C ASP A 351 19.07 3.73 6.24
N PHE A 352 17.75 3.75 6.29
CA PHE A 352 17.00 4.23 7.45
C PHE A 352 16.85 3.07 8.42
N THR A 353 17.65 3.05 9.49
CA THR A 353 17.76 1.86 10.34
C THR A 353 18.06 2.20 11.78
N LEU A 354 17.78 1.22 12.65
CA LEU A 354 18.26 1.19 14.01
C LEU A 354 19.74 0.77 14.02
N ILE A 355 20.56 1.47 14.78
CA ILE A 355 21.96 1.15 15.06
C ILE A 355 22.25 1.29 16.54
N GLY A 356 23.17 0.47 17.04
CA GLY A 356 23.63 0.54 18.42
C GLY A 356 23.91 -0.83 19.03
N ARG A 357 24.34 -0.81 20.29
CA ARG A 357 24.61 -2.01 21.09
C ARG A 357 23.37 -2.90 21.19
N GLU A 358 22.19 -2.33 21.42
CA GLU A 358 20.95 -3.07 21.65
C GLU A 358 20.51 -3.90 20.43
N VAL A 359 20.72 -3.39 19.20
CA VAL A 359 20.46 -4.14 17.95
C VAL A 359 21.35 -5.38 17.86
N ASN A 360 22.63 -5.23 18.22
CA ASN A 360 23.55 -6.35 18.25
C ASN A 360 23.16 -7.37 19.32
N ILE A 361 22.66 -6.93 20.48
CA ILE A 361 22.17 -7.84 21.51
C ILE A 361 21.00 -8.66 20.97
N ALA A 362 19.98 -8.02 20.37
CA ALA A 362 18.82 -8.73 19.80
C ALA A 362 19.24 -9.81 18.80
N TRP A 363 20.18 -9.48 17.89
CA TRP A 363 20.75 -10.45 16.95
C TRP A 363 21.48 -11.60 17.65
N ARG A 364 22.21 -11.34 18.73
CA ARG A 364 22.89 -12.41 19.50
C ARG A 364 21.92 -13.28 20.28
N ILE A 365 20.82 -12.71 20.79
CA ILE A 365 19.74 -13.47 21.44
C ILE A 365 19.09 -14.42 20.42
N GLU A 366 18.75 -13.91 19.23
CA GLU A 366 18.24 -14.76 18.15
C GLU A 366 19.23 -15.87 17.80
N GLY A 367 20.53 -15.58 17.70
CA GLY A 367 21.55 -16.59 17.42
C GLY A 367 21.68 -17.70 18.46
N LEU A 368 21.16 -17.52 19.69
CA LEU A 368 21.10 -18.56 20.72
C LEU A 368 19.89 -19.50 20.56
N THR A 369 18.89 -19.15 19.76
CA THR A 369 17.68 -19.95 19.54
C THR A 369 18.01 -21.34 19.02
N LYS A 370 18.96 -21.44 18.08
CA LYS A 370 19.39 -22.71 17.50
C LYS A 370 20.12 -23.63 18.49
N PRO A 371 21.21 -23.21 19.17
CA PRO A 371 21.90 -24.09 20.13
C PRO A 371 21.09 -24.42 21.38
N LEU A 372 20.10 -23.59 21.75
CA LEU A 372 19.18 -23.88 22.86
C LEU A 372 17.92 -24.63 22.42
N GLU A 373 17.77 -24.90 21.12
CA GLU A 373 16.60 -25.57 20.53
C GLU A 373 15.26 -24.83 20.73
N GLU A 374 15.30 -23.54 21.06
CA GLU A 374 14.12 -22.71 21.36
C GLU A 374 13.69 -21.83 20.20
N ARG A 375 12.39 -21.72 19.91
CA ARG A 375 11.89 -20.85 18.82
C ARG A 375 11.88 -19.37 19.18
N LEU A 376 11.80 -19.04 20.46
CA LEU A 376 11.70 -17.68 20.98
C LEU A 376 12.55 -17.53 22.23
N LEU A 377 13.44 -16.55 22.22
CA LEU A 377 14.28 -16.19 23.35
C LEU A 377 14.16 -14.70 23.67
N CYS A 378 14.19 -14.39 24.97
CA CYS A 378 14.13 -13.04 25.49
C CYS A 378 15.38 -12.72 26.30
N SER A 379 15.93 -11.52 26.11
CA SER A 379 17.00 -11.00 26.99
C SER A 379 16.47 -10.66 28.40
N GLN A 380 17.37 -10.51 29.36
CA GLN A 380 17.03 -10.01 30.69
C GLN A 380 16.30 -8.66 30.69
N PRO A 381 16.78 -7.59 30.02
CA PRO A 381 16.07 -6.31 30.02
C PRO A 381 14.64 -6.41 29.48
N PHE A 382 14.44 -7.27 28.47
CA PHE A 382 13.10 -7.51 27.94
C PHE A 382 12.19 -8.19 28.97
N THR A 383 12.72 -9.19 29.67
CA THR A 383 11.98 -9.95 30.69
C THR A 383 11.54 -9.04 31.83
N GLU A 384 12.45 -8.19 32.32
CA GLU A 384 12.19 -7.22 33.40
C GLU A 384 11.07 -6.23 33.03
N GLU A 385 11.00 -5.79 31.78
CA GLU A 385 9.95 -4.85 31.31
C GLU A 385 8.63 -5.56 30.95
N SER A 386 8.68 -6.78 30.42
CA SER A 386 7.50 -7.48 29.90
C SER A 386 6.41 -7.77 30.92
N GLY A 387 6.76 -7.83 32.22
CA GLY A 387 5.84 -8.21 33.30
C GLY A 387 5.19 -9.58 33.13
N THR A 388 5.76 -10.45 32.28
CA THR A 388 5.25 -11.78 31.94
C THR A 388 6.11 -12.85 32.61
N ASP A 389 5.52 -14.01 32.94
CA ASP A 389 6.27 -15.12 33.53
C ASP A 389 7.23 -15.74 32.52
N MET A 390 8.49 -15.87 32.91
CA MET A 390 9.61 -16.22 32.03
C MET A 390 10.54 -17.19 32.74
N GLU A 391 10.90 -18.28 32.06
CA GLU A 391 11.83 -19.28 32.56
C GLU A 391 13.27 -18.91 32.18
N LEU A 392 14.16 -18.83 33.18
CA LEU A 392 15.58 -18.59 32.97
C LEU A 392 16.26 -19.84 32.38
N LEU A 393 16.85 -19.71 31.19
CA LEU A 393 17.63 -20.76 30.55
C LEU A 393 19.12 -20.72 30.95
N GLY A 394 19.60 -19.56 31.36
CA GLY A 394 20.97 -19.37 31.85
C GLY A 394 21.58 -18.04 31.46
N GLU A 395 22.86 -17.86 31.82
CA GLU A 395 23.67 -16.69 31.48
C GLU A 395 24.69 -17.03 30.39
N PHE A 396 24.70 -16.22 29.32
CA PHE A 396 25.51 -16.46 28.13
C PHE A 396 26.44 -15.30 27.83
N ASP A 397 27.66 -15.62 27.39
CA ASP A 397 28.62 -14.64 26.87
C ASP A 397 28.26 -14.29 25.41
N LEU A 398 27.76 -13.07 25.18
CA LEU A 398 27.39 -12.62 23.84
C LEU A 398 28.60 -11.99 23.14
N LYS A 399 28.94 -12.47 21.94
CA LYS A 399 30.09 -11.95 21.18
C LYS A 399 30.01 -10.43 20.98
N GLY A 400 31.00 -9.72 21.52
CA GLY A 400 31.11 -8.26 21.45
C GLY A 400 30.43 -7.49 22.58
N ILE A 401 29.79 -8.20 23.52
CA ILE A 401 29.18 -7.64 24.73
C ILE A 401 30.06 -8.04 25.92
N LYS A 402 30.35 -7.08 26.81
CA LYS A 402 31.29 -7.31 27.94
C LYS A 402 30.66 -8.11 29.07
N GLU A 403 29.37 -7.94 29.28
CA GLU A 403 28.62 -8.56 30.37
C GLU A 403 27.92 -9.81 29.86
N LYS A 404 27.79 -10.80 30.74
CA LYS A 404 26.91 -11.93 30.48
C LYS A 404 25.47 -11.44 30.39
N MET A 405 24.70 -12.09 29.52
CA MET A 405 23.29 -11.82 29.36
C MET A 405 22.51 -13.03 29.86
N ALA A 406 21.63 -12.83 30.85
CA ALA A 406 20.63 -13.83 31.19
C ALA A 406 19.59 -13.90 30.07
N VAL A 407 19.25 -15.12 29.67
CA VAL A 407 18.36 -15.42 28.55
C VAL A 407 17.22 -16.29 29.03
N TYR A 408 16.03 -15.97 28.57
CA TYR A 408 14.77 -16.53 29.04
C TYR A 408 13.94 -17.04 27.86
N ARG A 409 13.00 -17.95 28.17
CA ARG A 409 11.86 -18.28 27.30
C ARG A 409 10.56 -17.96 28.03
N PRO A 410 9.45 -17.68 27.33
CA PRO A 410 8.13 -17.64 27.98
C PRO A 410 7.84 -18.96 28.69
N ALA A 411 7.31 -18.90 29.91
CA ALA A 411 6.86 -20.10 30.60
C ALA A 411 5.70 -20.75 29.81
N ASP A 412 5.72 -22.08 29.70
CA ASP A 412 4.63 -22.83 29.05
C ASP A 412 3.29 -22.46 29.72
N GLN A 413 2.31 -21.97 28.93
CA GLN A 413 0.94 -21.70 29.39
C GLN A 413 0.06 -22.94 29.35
#